data_AF-A0A7A6UPA4-F1
#
_entry.id   AF-A0A7A6UPA4-F1
#
_cell.length_a   1.000
_cell.length_b   1.000
_cell.length_c   1.000
_cell.angle_alpha   90.00
_cell.angle_beta   90.00
_cell.angle_gamma   90.00
#
_symmetry.space_group_name_H-M   'P 1'
#
loop_
_entity.id
_entity.type
_entity.pdbx_description
1 polymer ?
#
loop_
_entity_poly.entity_id
_entity_poly.type
_entity_poly.pdbx_seq_one_letter_code
_entity_poly.pdbx_strand_id
1 'polypeptide(L)'
;AEITFEARLTAEEIHKVGEPDLRFLDGIPEDKKLYAADLTELGISHTVLGTTGWLRKQNLAWPDHSALTKQGIKPANPIFYTYKSGLVEYCFRDFSGAYLSALHTDQFGKEYYLKDLLFIRSLGLSSGSYAHWLATSCSQSMFTTFLRYFPALAAEYASSSIEVDFTSHHFRHTLNTLLDEGGLSDLLQTEWFGRTNPRDTKAYQHTSREKRALMLREDIKKGLVGGQLAEQIKVVPVEVQDAILKARIQAVHDVGTGICIHNFSQTPCERHLQCSADCKDYVWAKDDKGRLDEQKRQYALTALARKKAEQQLDSTKPKKSADWLAHNDKKLKTLAAQLADNGVEHFDPEQYLHEVEHG
;
A
#
# COMPACT_ATOMS: atom_id res chain seq x y z
N ALA A 1 0.44 -12.91 11.42
CA ALA A 1 -0.46 -12.70 10.27
C ALA A 1 -1.72 -13.59 10.32
N GLU A 2 -1.78 -14.63 11.17
CA GLU A 2 -2.91 -15.59 11.19
C GLU A 2 -4.18 -15.13 11.94
N ILE A 3 -4.10 -14.19 12.89
CA ILE A 3 -5.22 -13.92 13.83
C ILE A 3 -6.51 -13.44 13.13
N THR A 4 -6.40 -12.73 12.02
CA THR A 4 -7.56 -12.21 11.27
C THR A 4 -7.76 -12.92 9.92
N PHE A 5 -7.01 -14.00 9.66
CA PHE A 5 -6.98 -14.66 8.36
C PHE A 5 -8.36 -15.19 7.94
N GLU A 6 -9.01 -15.97 8.80
CA GLU A 6 -10.36 -16.52 8.53
C GLU A 6 -11.39 -15.42 8.27
N ALA A 7 -11.43 -14.40 9.14
CA ALA A 7 -12.34 -13.27 8.96
C ALA A 7 -12.04 -12.48 7.66
N ARG A 8 -10.78 -12.47 7.20
CA ARG A 8 -10.40 -11.85 5.92
C ARG A 8 -10.91 -12.66 4.74
N LEU A 9 -10.73 -13.97 4.76
CA LEU A 9 -11.26 -14.86 3.72
C LEU A 9 -12.77 -14.74 3.60
N THR A 10 -13.47 -14.65 4.73
CA THR A 10 -14.91 -14.40 4.76
C THR A 10 -15.25 -13.03 4.16
N ALA A 11 -14.55 -11.96 4.52
CA ALA A 11 -14.79 -10.62 3.97
C ALA A 11 -14.51 -10.53 2.46
N GLU A 12 -13.47 -11.21 1.98
CA GLU A 12 -13.12 -11.33 0.56
C GLU A 12 -14.21 -12.07 -0.22
N GLU A 13 -14.70 -13.19 0.31
CA GLU A 13 -15.77 -13.96 -0.33
C GLU A 13 -17.06 -13.15 -0.37
N ILE A 14 -17.46 -12.52 0.73
CA ILE A 14 -18.66 -11.66 0.78
C ILE A 14 -18.63 -10.58 -0.30
N HIS A 15 -17.48 -9.90 -0.43
CA HIS A 15 -17.33 -8.85 -1.43
C HIS A 15 -17.35 -9.40 -2.86
N LYS A 16 -16.84 -10.62 -3.06
CA LYS A 16 -16.79 -11.28 -4.37
C LYS A 16 -18.16 -11.78 -4.83
N VAL A 17 -18.93 -12.42 -3.95
CA VAL A 17 -20.23 -13.04 -4.30
C VAL A 17 -21.42 -12.14 -4.04
N GLY A 18 -21.28 -11.10 -3.22
CA GLY A 18 -22.39 -10.21 -2.85
C GLY A 18 -23.35 -10.80 -1.79
N GLU A 19 -22.96 -11.89 -1.15
CA GLU A 19 -23.76 -12.70 -0.22
C GLU A 19 -22.89 -13.16 0.97
N PRO A 20 -23.47 -13.71 2.06
CA PRO A 20 -22.68 -14.33 3.13
C PRO A 20 -21.73 -15.42 2.62
N ASP A 21 -20.67 -15.73 3.36
CA ASP A 21 -19.77 -16.83 3.01
C ASP A 21 -20.44 -18.18 3.33
N LEU A 22 -20.98 -18.82 2.29
CA LEU A 22 -21.71 -20.09 2.38
C LEU A 22 -20.86 -21.32 2.03
N ARG A 23 -19.55 -21.15 1.77
CA ARG A 23 -18.67 -22.25 1.30
C ARG A 23 -18.64 -23.45 2.23
N PHE A 24 -18.84 -23.23 3.53
CA PHE A 24 -18.91 -24.30 4.53
C PHE A 24 -20.15 -25.20 4.38
N LEU A 25 -21.14 -24.81 3.58
CA LEU A 25 -22.35 -25.59 3.27
C LEU A 25 -22.27 -26.34 1.93
N ASP A 26 -21.26 -26.09 1.08
CA ASP A 26 -21.20 -26.64 -0.29
C ASP A 26 -21.18 -28.17 -0.33
N GLY A 27 -20.55 -28.82 0.66
CA GLY A 27 -20.47 -30.27 0.78
C GLY A 27 -21.73 -30.96 1.31
N ILE A 28 -22.78 -30.20 1.66
CA ILE A 28 -23.99 -30.74 2.28
C ILE A 28 -25.06 -30.99 1.20
N PRO A 29 -25.60 -32.22 1.08
CA PRO A 29 -26.73 -32.51 0.20
C PRO A 29 -27.99 -31.72 0.61
N GLU A 30 -28.76 -31.22 -0.36
CA GLU A 30 -29.97 -30.41 -0.11
C GLU A 30 -31.05 -31.16 0.70
N ASP A 31 -31.13 -32.49 0.54
CA ASP A 31 -32.08 -33.37 1.20
C ASP A 31 -31.56 -33.94 2.54
N LYS A 32 -30.30 -33.66 2.91
CA LYS A 32 -29.75 -34.11 4.19
C LYS A 32 -30.47 -33.40 5.34
N LYS A 33 -31.05 -34.20 6.24
CA LYS A 33 -31.56 -33.70 7.53
C LYS A 33 -30.39 -33.33 8.43
N LEU A 34 -30.34 -32.06 8.84
CA LEU A 34 -29.31 -31.51 9.72
C LEU A 34 -29.88 -31.34 11.13
N TYR A 35 -29.32 -32.09 12.08
CA TYR A 35 -29.74 -32.06 13.48
C TYR A 35 -28.81 -31.17 14.31
N ALA A 36 -29.13 -31.02 15.60
CA ALA A 36 -28.35 -30.20 16.55
C ALA A 36 -26.84 -30.51 16.58
N ALA A 37 -26.47 -31.78 16.38
CA ALA A 37 -25.07 -32.20 16.31
C ALA A 37 -24.38 -31.69 15.04
N ASP A 38 -25.02 -31.86 13.87
CA ASP A 38 -24.52 -31.32 12.60
C ASP A 38 -24.33 -29.80 12.68
N LEU A 39 -25.28 -29.07 13.28
CA LEU A 39 -25.14 -27.61 13.44
C LEU A 39 -23.92 -27.25 14.28
N THR A 40 -23.70 -28.00 15.37
CA THR A 40 -22.57 -27.73 16.28
C THR A 40 -21.23 -28.00 15.58
N GLU A 41 -21.16 -29.04 14.74
CA GLU A 41 -19.99 -29.33 13.89
C GLU A 41 -19.75 -28.24 12.84
N LEU A 42 -20.83 -27.67 12.30
CA LEU A 42 -20.79 -26.53 11.38
C LEU A 42 -20.55 -25.19 12.10
N GLY A 43 -20.28 -25.16 13.41
CA GLY A 43 -20.07 -23.91 14.16
C GLY A 43 -21.34 -23.06 14.35
N ILE A 44 -22.53 -23.63 14.12
CA ILE A 44 -23.84 -23.01 14.33
C ILE A 44 -24.42 -23.49 15.67
N SER A 45 -24.95 -22.56 16.48
CA SER A 45 -25.55 -22.93 17.76
C SER A 45 -26.73 -23.89 17.59
N HIS A 46 -26.73 -25.01 18.31
CA HIS A 46 -27.85 -25.95 18.35
C HIS A 46 -29.17 -25.32 18.83
N THR A 47 -29.09 -24.21 19.59
CA THR A 47 -30.26 -23.48 20.11
C THR A 47 -31.15 -22.91 19.01
N VAL A 48 -30.63 -22.79 17.78
CA VAL A 48 -31.38 -22.30 16.62
C VAL A 48 -32.55 -23.23 16.25
N LEU A 49 -32.45 -24.54 16.55
CA LEU A 49 -33.52 -25.53 16.41
C LEU A 49 -34.41 -25.67 17.66
N GLY A 50 -34.06 -24.99 18.75
CA GLY A 50 -34.83 -24.97 19.99
C GLY A 50 -36.17 -24.25 19.82
N THR A 51 -37.09 -24.42 20.77
CA THR A 51 -38.47 -23.88 20.69
C THR A 51 -38.52 -22.36 20.44
N THR A 52 -37.56 -21.60 20.98
CA THR A 52 -37.43 -20.15 20.78
C THR A 52 -36.41 -19.77 19.71
N GLY A 53 -35.79 -20.76 19.08
CA GLY A 53 -34.75 -20.62 18.08
C GLY A 53 -35.26 -19.99 16.78
N TRP A 54 -34.37 -19.33 16.06
CA TRP A 54 -34.75 -18.54 14.88
C TRP A 54 -35.33 -19.42 13.77
N LEU A 55 -34.71 -20.57 13.45
CA LEU A 55 -35.22 -21.48 12.41
C LEU A 55 -36.63 -21.99 12.72
N ARG A 56 -36.90 -22.28 14.00
CA ARG A 56 -38.24 -22.66 14.47
C ARG A 56 -39.25 -21.53 14.28
N LYS A 57 -38.87 -20.29 14.61
CA LYS A 57 -39.75 -19.11 14.43
C LYS A 57 -40.04 -18.80 12.96
N GLN A 58 -39.10 -19.08 12.07
CA GLN A 58 -39.26 -18.89 10.62
C GLN A 58 -39.89 -20.10 9.90
N ASN A 59 -40.36 -21.12 10.62
CA ASN A 59 -40.90 -22.36 10.05
C ASN A 59 -39.91 -23.12 9.14
N LEU A 60 -38.61 -23.00 9.40
CA LEU A 60 -37.51 -23.66 8.69
C LEU A 60 -36.94 -24.86 9.48
N ALA A 61 -37.71 -25.40 10.42
CA ALA A 61 -37.32 -26.55 11.23
C ALA A 61 -38.50 -27.52 11.37
N TRP A 62 -38.23 -28.81 11.14
CA TRP A 62 -39.26 -29.85 11.08
C TRP A 62 -39.07 -30.88 12.20
N PRO A 63 -40.18 -31.39 12.78
CA PRO A 63 -40.11 -32.46 13.76
C PRO A 63 -39.83 -33.81 13.09
N ASP A 64 -38.88 -34.56 13.63
CA ASP A 64 -38.65 -35.96 13.31
C ASP A 64 -39.12 -36.84 14.48
N HIS A 65 -40.25 -37.52 14.26
CA HIS A 65 -40.83 -38.44 15.24
C HIS A 65 -40.18 -39.83 15.23
N SER A 66 -39.32 -40.11 14.26
CA SER A 66 -38.60 -41.37 14.09
C SER A 66 -37.16 -41.31 14.57
N ALA A 67 -36.60 -40.09 14.69
CA ALA A 67 -35.24 -39.88 15.14
C ALA A 67 -35.01 -40.41 16.56
N LEU A 68 -33.90 -41.14 16.72
CA LEU A 68 -33.45 -41.66 18.00
C LEU A 68 -32.39 -40.72 18.59
N THR A 69 -32.36 -40.65 19.92
CA THR A 69 -31.26 -40.01 20.64
C THR A 69 -29.94 -40.76 20.42
N LYS A 70 -28.81 -40.14 20.81
CA LYS A 70 -27.48 -40.81 20.75
C LYS A 70 -27.42 -42.15 21.52
N GLN A 71 -28.36 -42.39 22.44
CA GLN A 71 -28.49 -43.64 23.21
C GLN A 71 -29.46 -44.65 22.57
N GLY A 72 -29.97 -44.39 21.36
CA GLY A 72 -30.91 -45.26 20.66
C GLY A 72 -32.36 -45.20 21.19
N ILE A 73 -32.66 -44.29 22.11
CA ILE A 73 -33.99 -44.16 22.72
C ILE A 73 -34.81 -43.13 21.95
N LYS A 74 -36.09 -43.44 21.70
CA LYS A 74 -37.06 -42.49 21.15
C LYS A 74 -37.46 -41.45 22.22
N PRO A 75 -37.20 -40.15 22.00
CA PRO A 75 -37.51 -39.13 22.99
C PRO A 75 -39.02 -38.85 23.07
N ALA A 76 -39.46 -38.34 24.22
CA ALA A 76 -40.86 -37.94 24.44
C ALA A 76 -41.30 -36.78 23.55
N ASN A 77 -40.38 -35.88 23.21
CA ASN A 77 -40.60 -34.78 22.27
C ASN A 77 -39.86 -35.08 20.95
N PRO A 78 -40.43 -34.73 19.79
CA PRO A 78 -39.76 -34.95 18.50
C PRO A 78 -38.47 -34.14 18.41
N ILE A 79 -37.44 -34.74 17.80
CA ILE A 79 -36.17 -34.06 17.55
C ILE A 79 -36.35 -33.19 16.31
N PHE A 80 -35.92 -31.94 16.39
CA PHE A 80 -36.01 -31.03 15.25
C PHE A 80 -34.76 -31.09 14.39
N TYR A 81 -34.97 -30.95 13.09
CA TYR A 81 -33.92 -30.83 12.09
C TYR A 81 -34.24 -29.69 11.12
N THR A 82 -33.25 -29.27 10.36
CA THR A 82 -33.40 -28.34 9.23
C THR A 82 -32.73 -28.92 7.98
N TYR A 83 -32.91 -28.25 6.85
CA TYR A 83 -32.21 -28.54 5.60
C TYR A 83 -31.18 -27.46 5.31
N LYS A 84 -30.32 -27.69 4.33
CA LYS A 84 -29.33 -26.70 3.88
C LYS A 84 -29.97 -25.36 3.54
N SER A 85 -31.11 -25.35 2.86
CA SER A 85 -31.89 -24.13 2.56
C SER A 85 -32.24 -23.30 3.80
N GLY A 86 -32.59 -23.94 4.92
CA GLY A 86 -32.85 -23.26 6.18
C GLY A 86 -31.59 -22.60 6.76
N LEU A 87 -30.43 -23.25 6.63
CA LEU A 87 -29.16 -22.68 7.07
C LEU A 87 -28.71 -21.50 6.21
N VAL A 88 -28.95 -21.56 4.90
CA VAL A 88 -28.71 -20.42 4.00
C VAL A 88 -29.51 -19.21 4.49
N GLU A 89 -30.82 -19.35 4.69
CA GLU A 89 -31.68 -18.28 5.25
C GLU A 89 -31.19 -17.77 6.61
N TYR A 90 -30.73 -18.67 7.48
CA TYR A 90 -30.15 -18.29 8.77
C TYR A 90 -28.87 -17.45 8.62
N CYS A 91 -28.02 -17.77 7.63
CA CYS A 91 -26.82 -17.01 7.34
C CYS A 91 -27.13 -15.59 6.84
N PHE A 92 -28.23 -15.42 6.09
CA PHE A 92 -28.71 -14.12 5.61
C PHE A 92 -29.35 -13.25 6.71
N ARG A 93 -29.75 -13.82 7.85
CA ARG A 93 -30.44 -13.09 8.93
C ARG A 93 -29.79 -11.75 9.32
N ASP A 94 -28.47 -11.74 9.48
CA ASP A 94 -27.71 -10.57 9.93
C ASP A 94 -26.91 -9.90 8.79
N PHE A 95 -27.14 -10.36 7.55
CA PHE A 95 -26.54 -9.79 6.36
C PHE A 95 -27.33 -8.56 5.89
N SER A 96 -26.64 -7.54 5.40
CA SER A 96 -27.25 -6.33 4.89
C SER A 96 -26.39 -5.68 3.82
N GLY A 97 -26.97 -4.78 3.02
CA GLY A 97 -26.22 -4.05 1.98
C GLY A 97 -25.00 -3.28 2.51
N ALA A 98 -24.97 -2.94 3.81
CA ALA A 98 -23.84 -2.25 4.43
C ALA A 98 -22.52 -3.03 4.36
N TYR A 99 -22.56 -4.37 4.24
CA TYR A 99 -21.36 -5.20 4.07
C TYR A 99 -20.72 -5.04 2.69
N LEU A 100 -21.50 -4.62 1.70
CA LEU A 100 -21.07 -4.47 0.30
C LEU A 100 -20.71 -3.02 -0.03
N SER A 101 -21.13 -2.06 0.78
CA SER A 101 -20.81 -0.66 0.59
C SER A 101 -19.34 -0.36 0.88
N ALA A 102 -18.76 0.57 0.11
CA ALA A 102 -17.47 1.15 0.43
C ALA A 102 -17.52 1.83 1.81
N LEU A 103 -16.55 1.50 2.67
CA LEU A 103 -16.37 2.13 3.98
C LEU A 103 -15.72 3.51 3.84
N HIS A 104 -14.86 3.66 2.84
CA HIS A 104 -14.13 4.89 2.57
C HIS A 104 -13.73 4.98 1.10
N THR A 105 -13.70 6.19 0.55
CA THR A 105 -13.15 6.49 -0.77
C THR A 105 -12.04 7.52 -0.58
N ASP A 106 -10.83 7.21 -1.03
CA ASP A 106 -9.71 8.13 -0.90
C ASP A 106 -9.78 9.30 -1.91
N GLN A 107 -8.87 10.26 -1.78
CA GLN A 107 -8.79 11.44 -2.64
C GLN A 107 -8.52 11.14 -4.12
N PHE A 108 -8.08 9.91 -4.45
CA PHE A 108 -7.83 9.44 -5.81
C PHE A 108 -9.01 8.63 -6.37
N GLY A 109 -10.11 8.51 -5.62
CA GLY A 109 -11.31 7.79 -6.02
C GLY A 109 -11.24 6.28 -5.79
N LYS A 110 -10.23 5.78 -5.07
CA LYS A 110 -10.15 4.36 -4.74
C LYS A 110 -11.03 4.05 -3.54
N GLU A 111 -11.90 3.06 -3.71
CA GLU A 111 -12.82 2.58 -2.68
C GLU A 111 -12.19 1.49 -1.81
N TYR A 112 -12.44 1.55 -0.52
CA TYR A 112 -12.00 0.60 0.49
C TYR A 112 -13.21 -0.05 1.13
N TYR A 113 -13.18 -1.37 1.19
CA TYR A 113 -14.24 -2.22 1.70
C TYR A 113 -13.83 -2.89 3.00
N LEU A 114 -14.73 -3.65 3.62
CA LEU A 114 -14.45 -4.36 4.88
C LEU A 114 -13.20 -5.26 4.78
N LYS A 115 -13.01 -5.94 3.65
CA LYS A 115 -11.85 -6.80 3.37
C LYS A 115 -10.51 -6.05 3.40
N ASP A 116 -10.53 -4.73 3.21
CA ASP A 116 -9.34 -3.89 3.14
C ASP A 116 -8.92 -3.34 4.52
N LEU A 117 -9.73 -3.55 5.56
CA LEU A 117 -9.39 -3.13 6.91
C LEU A 117 -8.30 -3.99 7.56
N LEU A 118 -7.51 -3.38 8.45
CA LEU A 118 -6.47 -4.06 9.22
C LEU A 118 -7.06 -5.00 10.29
N PHE A 119 -8.05 -4.52 11.05
CA PHE A 119 -8.68 -5.24 12.15
C PHE A 119 -10.11 -5.66 11.81
N ILE A 120 -10.28 -6.95 11.55
CA ILE A 120 -11.55 -7.59 11.24
C ILE A 120 -11.70 -8.85 12.07
N ARG A 121 -12.95 -9.26 12.29
CA ARG A 121 -13.32 -10.43 13.09
C ARG A 121 -14.62 -11.04 12.58
N SER A 122 -14.92 -12.26 12.99
CA SER A 122 -16.27 -12.81 12.78
C SER A 122 -17.30 -12.05 13.62
N LEU A 123 -18.53 -11.94 13.09
CA LEU A 123 -19.64 -11.28 13.78
C LEU A 123 -19.99 -12.04 15.07
N GLY A 124 -20.02 -11.33 16.19
CA GLY A 124 -20.48 -11.89 17.46
C GLY A 124 -22.00 -11.91 17.54
N LEU A 125 -22.58 -13.03 17.96
CA LEU A 125 -24.03 -13.19 18.16
C LEU A 125 -24.39 -13.01 19.64
N SER A 126 -25.64 -12.67 19.93
CA SER A 126 -26.16 -12.50 21.29
C SER A 126 -26.08 -13.78 22.14
N SER A 127 -25.99 -14.94 21.50
CA SER A 127 -25.73 -16.23 22.14
C SER A 127 -24.30 -16.39 22.67
N GLY A 128 -23.39 -15.45 22.39
CA GLY A 128 -21.96 -15.56 22.69
C GLY A 128 -21.17 -16.38 21.67
N SER A 129 -21.84 -16.94 20.65
CA SER A 129 -21.21 -17.62 19.53
C SER A 129 -20.83 -16.64 18.41
N TYR A 130 -20.04 -17.10 17.44
CA TYR A 130 -19.60 -16.30 16.30
C TYR A 130 -20.24 -16.80 15.00
N ALA A 131 -20.77 -15.88 14.21
CA ALA A 131 -21.19 -16.13 12.83
C ALA A 131 -19.95 -16.07 11.93
N HIS A 132 -19.31 -17.21 11.70
CA HIS A 132 -18.09 -17.30 10.89
C HIS A 132 -18.33 -17.08 9.39
N TRP A 133 -19.57 -17.10 8.92
CA TRP A 133 -19.99 -16.73 7.57
C TRP A 133 -20.11 -15.21 7.35
N LEU A 134 -19.92 -14.39 8.40
CA LEU A 134 -19.92 -12.94 8.34
C LEU A 134 -18.68 -12.36 9.02
N ALA A 135 -18.01 -11.44 8.33
CA ALA A 135 -16.94 -10.64 8.89
C ALA A 135 -17.45 -9.26 9.30
N THR A 136 -16.87 -8.66 10.33
CA THR A 136 -17.19 -7.30 10.77
C THR A 136 -15.94 -6.58 11.27
N SER A 137 -15.99 -5.25 11.30
CA SER A 137 -14.89 -4.43 11.80
C SER A 137 -14.84 -4.46 13.32
N CYS A 138 -13.64 -4.26 13.89
CA CYS A 138 -13.52 -4.02 15.32
C CYS A 138 -14.04 -2.61 15.65
N SER A 139 -15.05 -2.52 16.52
CA SER A 139 -15.56 -1.22 16.94
C SER A 139 -14.58 -0.50 17.87
N GLN A 140 -14.75 0.82 17.99
CA GLN A 140 -13.92 1.62 18.90
C GLN A 140 -14.06 1.19 20.36
N SER A 141 -15.25 0.77 20.79
CA SER A 141 -15.44 0.26 22.16
C SER A 141 -14.66 -1.01 22.41
N MET A 142 -14.63 -1.93 21.44
CA MET A 142 -13.87 -3.17 21.52
C MET A 142 -12.37 -2.92 21.58
N PHE A 143 -11.86 -2.02 20.74
CA PHE A 143 -10.45 -1.62 20.78
C PHE A 143 -10.10 -0.97 22.12
N THR A 144 -10.94 -0.08 22.63
CA THR A 144 -10.78 0.54 23.95
C THR A 144 -10.70 -0.49 25.07
N THR A 145 -11.54 -1.54 25.02
CA THR A 145 -11.51 -2.64 25.99
C THR A 145 -10.22 -3.45 25.85
N PHE A 146 -9.79 -3.78 24.64
CA PHE A 146 -8.53 -4.48 24.39
C PHE A 146 -7.33 -3.72 24.97
N LEU A 147 -7.27 -2.39 24.79
CA LEU A 147 -6.18 -1.55 25.31
C LEU A 147 -6.01 -1.63 26.84
N ARG A 148 -7.06 -2.00 27.60
CA ARG A 148 -6.94 -2.22 29.05
C ARG A 148 -6.07 -3.43 29.41
N TYR A 149 -6.02 -4.43 28.54
CA TYR A 149 -5.25 -5.65 28.73
C TYR A 149 -3.85 -5.56 28.09
N PHE A 150 -3.64 -4.56 27.23
CA PHE A 150 -2.39 -4.38 26.51
C PHE A 150 -1.15 -4.29 27.42
N PRO A 151 -1.17 -3.61 28.59
CA PRO A 151 0.00 -3.58 29.48
C PRO A 151 0.43 -4.96 29.99
N ALA A 152 -0.52 -5.83 30.33
CA ALA A 152 -0.24 -7.18 30.80
C ALA A 152 0.29 -8.05 29.66
N LEU A 153 -0.33 -7.97 28.48
CA LEU A 153 0.15 -8.66 27.27
C LEU A 153 1.55 -8.18 26.87
N ALA A 154 1.82 -6.88 26.95
CA ALA A 154 3.14 -6.34 26.69
C ALA A 154 4.17 -6.87 27.70
N ALA A 155 3.83 -6.97 28.99
CA ALA A 155 4.72 -7.53 29.99
C ALA A 155 4.99 -9.04 29.80
N GLU A 156 4.01 -9.80 29.32
CA GLU A 156 4.12 -11.24 29.09
C GLU A 156 4.86 -11.58 27.78
N TYR A 157 4.56 -10.85 26.71
CA TYR A 157 5.00 -11.19 25.35
C TYR A 157 6.11 -10.29 24.80
N ALA A 158 6.32 -9.09 25.33
CA ALA A 158 7.51 -8.31 24.98
C ALA A 158 8.68 -8.85 25.80
N SER A 159 9.75 -9.31 25.13
CA SER A 159 10.96 -9.75 25.83
C SER A 159 11.44 -8.65 26.76
N SER A 160 11.84 -9.00 27.99
CA SER A 160 12.46 -8.06 28.94
C SER A 160 13.74 -7.38 28.42
N SER A 161 14.25 -7.82 27.27
CA SER A 161 15.42 -7.30 26.58
C SER A 161 15.10 -6.68 25.21
N ILE A 162 13.99 -5.96 25.05
CA ILE A 162 13.96 -5.01 23.94
C ILE A 162 14.74 -3.78 24.44
N GLU A 163 16.01 -3.66 24.06
CA GLU A 163 16.65 -2.34 24.00
C GLU A 163 15.94 -1.57 22.89
N VAL A 164 14.84 -0.96 23.32
CA VAL A 164 13.98 -0.10 22.56
C VAL A 164 14.70 1.23 22.42
N ASP A 165 15.52 1.40 21.39
CA ASP A 165 15.92 2.75 20.98
C ASP A 165 14.85 3.35 20.06
N PHE A 166 13.60 3.38 20.55
CA PHE A 166 12.54 4.12 19.88
C PHE A 166 11.91 5.15 20.79
N THR A 167 11.87 6.38 20.27
CA THR A 167 11.28 7.53 20.91
C THR A 167 9.80 7.64 20.52
N SER A 168 9.03 8.42 21.28
CA SER A 168 7.66 8.82 20.89
C SER A 168 7.61 9.46 19.49
N HIS A 169 8.71 10.09 19.07
CA HIS A 169 8.90 10.61 17.72
C HIS A 169 8.76 9.52 16.65
N HIS A 170 9.33 8.33 16.84
CA HIS A 170 9.27 7.26 15.83
C HIS A 170 7.83 6.80 15.54
N PHE A 171 6.96 6.76 16.55
CA PHE A 171 5.53 6.48 16.35
C PHE A 171 4.84 7.59 15.55
N ARG A 172 5.19 8.85 15.82
CA ARG A 172 4.65 10.00 15.08
C ARG A 172 5.13 10.02 13.62
N HIS A 173 6.38 9.66 13.36
CA HIS A 173 6.91 9.46 12.00
C HIS A 173 6.17 8.34 11.26
N THR A 174 5.97 7.20 11.93
CA THR A 174 5.27 6.05 11.37
C THR A 174 3.83 6.43 11.00
N LEU A 175 3.11 7.08 11.92
CA LEU A 175 1.74 7.49 11.68
C LEU A 175 1.63 8.55 10.57
N ASN A 176 2.52 9.55 10.56
CA ASN A 176 2.55 10.57 9.51
C ASN A 176 2.86 9.96 8.13
N THR A 177 3.75 8.95 8.09
CA THR A 177 3.99 8.17 6.88
C THR A 177 2.71 7.44 6.47
N LEU A 178 2.06 6.68 7.35
CA LEU A 178 0.84 5.93 7.00
C LEU A 178 -0.31 6.81 6.47
N LEU A 179 -0.46 8.03 6.97
CA LEU A 179 -1.45 8.98 6.43
C LEU A 179 -1.10 9.46 5.04
N ASP A 180 0.18 9.82 4.83
CA ASP A 180 0.69 10.25 3.54
C ASP A 180 0.48 9.14 2.50
N GLU A 181 0.81 7.90 2.89
CA GLU A 181 0.58 6.72 2.09
C GLU A 181 -0.92 6.44 1.85
N GLY A 182 -1.77 6.75 2.82
CA GLY A 182 -3.22 6.69 2.73
C GLY A 182 -3.84 7.83 1.90
N GLY A 183 -3.02 8.72 1.34
CA GLY A 183 -3.48 9.84 0.53
C GLY A 183 -4.06 10.99 1.34
N LEU A 184 -3.60 11.22 2.57
CA LEU A 184 -3.95 12.43 3.30
C LEU A 184 -3.03 13.57 2.87
N SER A 185 -3.57 14.74 2.50
CA SER A 185 -2.74 15.87 2.06
C SER A 185 -1.83 16.42 3.17
N ASP A 186 -0.69 17.02 2.81
CA ASP A 186 0.24 17.65 3.77
C ASP A 186 -0.47 18.63 4.70
N LEU A 187 -1.46 19.38 4.19
CA LEU A 187 -2.26 20.33 4.98
C LEU A 187 -3.09 19.62 6.04
N LEU A 188 -3.80 18.55 5.67
CA LEU A 188 -4.63 17.78 6.60
C LEU A 188 -3.77 17.01 7.62
N GLN A 189 -2.61 16.49 7.20
CA GLN A 189 -1.63 15.91 8.12
C GLN A 189 -1.15 16.97 9.13
N THR A 190 -0.86 18.19 8.67
CA THR A 190 -0.40 19.32 9.49
C THR A 190 -1.45 19.68 10.56
N GLU A 191 -2.72 19.80 10.17
CA GLU A 191 -3.82 20.04 11.11
C GLU A 191 -4.02 18.88 12.08
N TRP A 192 -4.03 17.63 11.60
CA TRP A 192 -4.25 16.46 12.46
C TRP A 192 -3.19 16.33 13.55
N PHE A 193 -1.95 16.71 13.20
CA PHE A 193 -0.83 16.71 14.13
C PHE A 193 -0.68 18.02 14.92
N GLY A 194 -1.55 19.01 14.71
CA GLY A 194 -1.53 20.30 15.41
C GLY A 194 -0.27 21.12 15.11
N ARG A 195 0.26 21.03 13.89
CA ARG A 195 1.47 21.76 13.46
C ARG A 195 1.08 23.12 12.87
N THR A 196 1.95 24.11 13.03
CA THR A 196 1.73 25.46 12.50
C THR A 196 2.19 25.61 11.05
N ASN A 197 3.21 24.87 10.62
CA ASN A 197 3.80 24.99 9.28
C ASN A 197 3.77 23.65 8.52
N PRO A 198 3.18 23.60 7.30
CA PRO A 198 3.19 22.41 6.46
C PRO A 198 4.58 21.87 6.10
N ARG A 199 5.60 22.74 6.06
CA ARG A 199 6.99 22.31 5.79
C ARG A 199 7.53 21.36 6.85
N ASP A 200 7.05 21.47 8.08
CA ASP A 200 7.48 20.60 9.18
C ASP A 200 6.93 19.18 9.00
N THR A 201 5.83 18.99 8.28
CA THR A 201 5.22 17.68 8.02
C THR A 201 6.06 16.80 7.10
N LYS A 202 6.76 17.39 6.12
CA LYS A 202 7.66 16.65 5.20
C LYS A 202 8.85 16.00 5.91
N ALA A 203 9.36 16.62 6.98
CA ALA A 203 10.43 16.03 7.79
C ALA A 203 10.01 14.71 8.45
N TYR A 204 8.70 14.42 8.53
CA TYR A 204 8.15 13.20 9.09
C TYR A 204 7.70 12.16 8.07
N GLN A 205 7.75 12.47 6.78
CA GLN A 205 7.42 11.54 5.71
C GLN A 205 8.67 10.74 5.34
N HIS A 206 8.80 9.54 5.91
CA HIS A 206 9.86 8.61 5.55
C HIS A 206 9.26 7.53 4.64
N THR A 207 9.15 7.83 3.35
CA THR A 207 8.91 6.76 2.37
C THR A 207 10.07 5.76 2.45
N SER A 208 9.77 4.47 2.64
CA SER A 208 10.82 3.45 2.71
C SER A 208 11.63 3.41 1.40
N ARG A 209 12.88 2.96 1.48
CA ARG A 209 13.77 2.87 0.31
C ARG A 209 13.18 1.93 -0.73
N GLU A 210 12.59 0.84 -0.27
CA GLU A 210 11.92 -0.20 -1.05
C GLU A 210 10.71 0.37 -1.79
N LYS A 211 9.93 1.23 -1.12
CA LYS A 211 8.78 1.89 -1.74
C LYS A 211 9.19 2.91 -2.78
N ARG A 212 10.22 3.73 -2.52
CA ARG A 212 10.77 4.66 -3.53
C ARG A 212 11.28 3.92 -4.76
N ALA A 213 11.96 2.79 -4.55
CA ALA A 213 12.37 1.91 -5.64
C ALA A 213 11.17 1.36 -6.39
N LEU A 214 10.13 0.88 -5.70
CA LEU A 214 8.90 0.38 -6.33
C LEU A 214 8.21 1.46 -7.17
N MET A 215 8.00 2.65 -6.61
CA MET A 215 7.38 3.78 -7.33
C MET A 215 8.17 4.13 -8.59
N LEU A 216 9.50 4.26 -8.48
CA LEU A 216 10.35 4.55 -9.63
C LEU A 216 10.26 3.48 -10.73
N ARG A 217 10.18 2.20 -10.36
CA ARG A 217 9.99 1.10 -11.33
C ARG A 217 8.67 1.25 -12.08
N GLU A 218 7.59 1.54 -11.37
CA GLU A 218 6.27 1.75 -11.97
C GLU A 218 6.21 3.00 -12.85
N ASP A 219 6.86 4.09 -12.44
CA ASP A 219 6.92 5.33 -13.22
C ASP A 219 7.74 5.15 -14.51
N ILE A 220 8.79 4.33 -14.49
CA ILE A 220 9.52 3.93 -15.70
C ILE A 220 8.59 3.17 -16.66
N LYS A 221 7.82 2.19 -16.18
CA LYS A 221 6.87 1.43 -17.02
C LYS A 221 5.80 2.34 -17.64
N LYS A 222 5.37 3.36 -16.91
CA LYS A 222 4.40 4.36 -17.39
C LYS A 222 5.00 5.40 -18.35
N GLY A 223 6.32 5.37 -18.59
CA GLY A 223 7.00 6.32 -19.46
C GLY A 223 7.16 7.73 -18.88
N LEU A 224 6.93 7.89 -17.57
CA LEU A 224 7.01 9.14 -16.81
C LEU A 224 8.44 9.50 -16.39
N VAL A 225 9.40 8.62 -16.69
CA VAL A 225 10.82 8.77 -16.33
C VAL A 225 11.66 8.85 -17.60
N GLY A 226 12.61 9.77 -17.61
CA GLY A 226 13.66 9.90 -18.62
C GLY A 226 14.99 9.29 -18.17
N GLY A 227 15.88 9.03 -19.12
CA GLY A 227 17.22 8.48 -18.89
C GLY A 227 17.47 7.18 -19.64
N GLN A 228 18.73 6.75 -19.67
CA GLN A 228 19.15 5.60 -20.49
C GLN A 228 18.42 4.30 -20.10
N LEU A 229 18.20 4.06 -18.79
CA LEU A 229 17.45 2.88 -18.34
C LEU A 229 16.01 2.91 -18.84
N ALA A 230 15.34 4.07 -18.79
CA ALA A 230 13.96 4.19 -19.25
C ALA A 230 13.84 3.89 -20.76
N GLU A 231 14.79 4.36 -21.57
CA GLU A 231 14.82 4.05 -23.00
C GLU A 231 15.12 2.57 -23.28
N GLN A 232 16.00 1.95 -22.48
CA GLN A 232 16.29 0.51 -22.59
C GLN A 232 15.06 -0.35 -22.26
N ILE A 233 14.27 0.05 -21.26
CA ILE A 233 13.10 -0.73 -20.84
C ILE A 233 11.99 -0.72 -21.91
N LYS A 234 11.84 0.37 -22.67
CA LYS A 234 10.83 0.46 -23.76
C LYS A 234 11.00 -0.62 -24.84
N VAL A 235 12.23 -1.07 -25.10
CA VAL A 235 12.54 -2.06 -26.15
C VAL A 235 12.60 -3.50 -25.62
N VAL A 236 12.45 -3.68 -24.30
CA VAL A 236 12.52 -4.97 -23.62
C VAL A 236 11.12 -5.62 -23.60
N PRO A 237 10.98 -6.95 -23.83
CA PRO A 237 9.69 -7.63 -23.75
C PRO A 237 9.03 -7.45 -22.38
N VAL A 238 7.72 -7.21 -22.37
CA VAL A 238 6.95 -6.86 -21.16
C VAL A 238 7.12 -7.89 -20.04
N GLU A 239 7.25 -9.16 -20.41
CA GLU A 239 7.36 -10.30 -19.50
C GLU A 239 8.64 -10.26 -18.65
N VAL A 240 9.70 -9.58 -19.11
CA VAL A 240 11.01 -9.51 -18.43
C VAL A 240 11.34 -8.12 -17.87
N GLN A 241 10.54 -7.08 -18.18
CA GLN A 241 10.78 -5.72 -17.70
C GLN A 241 10.85 -5.67 -16.16
N ASP A 242 9.92 -6.34 -15.48
CA ASP A 242 9.85 -6.38 -14.01
C ASP A 242 11.11 -6.96 -13.37
N ALA A 243 11.62 -8.05 -13.93
CA ALA A 243 12.84 -8.68 -13.44
C ALA A 243 14.06 -7.76 -13.59
N ILE A 244 14.18 -7.08 -14.74
CA ILE A 244 15.30 -6.15 -15.02
C ILE A 244 15.21 -4.93 -14.10
N LEU A 245 14.04 -4.32 -13.98
CA LEU A 245 13.79 -3.17 -13.12
C LEU A 245 14.04 -3.48 -11.65
N LYS A 246 13.61 -4.66 -11.17
CA LYS A 246 13.86 -5.12 -9.81
C LYS A 246 15.35 -5.35 -9.54
N ALA A 247 16.08 -5.90 -10.50
CA ALA A 247 17.52 -6.12 -10.38
C ALA A 247 18.33 -4.81 -10.40
N ARG A 248 17.96 -3.86 -11.27
CA ARG A 248 18.68 -2.59 -11.47
C ARG A 248 18.36 -1.53 -10.43
N ILE A 249 17.12 -1.44 -9.97
CA ILE A 249 16.66 -0.37 -9.07
C ILE A 249 16.49 -0.96 -7.68
N GLN A 250 17.58 -1.05 -6.91
CA GLN A 250 17.54 -1.49 -5.51
C GLN A 250 17.59 -0.31 -4.54
N ALA A 251 18.18 0.80 -4.96
CA ALA A 251 18.30 2.03 -4.19
C ALA A 251 17.95 3.24 -5.05
N VAL A 252 17.42 4.28 -4.43
CA VAL A 252 17.01 5.53 -5.07
C VAL A 252 17.59 6.68 -4.28
N HIS A 253 18.55 7.38 -4.87
CA HIS A 253 19.23 8.53 -4.27
C HIS A 253 18.88 9.81 -5.03
N ASP A 254 18.38 10.81 -4.33
CA ASP A 254 18.20 12.14 -4.90
C ASP A 254 19.57 12.82 -5.06
N VAL A 255 19.85 13.35 -6.24
CA VAL A 255 21.09 14.08 -6.55
C VAL A 255 20.82 15.53 -6.98
N GLY A 256 19.66 16.08 -6.60
CA GLY A 256 19.24 17.46 -6.85
C GLY A 256 18.49 17.62 -8.16
N THR A 257 19.17 17.42 -9.30
CA THR A 257 18.56 17.55 -10.64
C THR A 257 17.77 16.33 -11.09
N GLY A 258 17.97 15.20 -10.42
CA GLY A 258 17.36 13.92 -10.77
C GLY A 258 17.71 12.84 -9.76
N ILE A 259 17.71 11.58 -10.21
CA ILE A 259 17.76 10.40 -9.35
C ILE A 259 18.89 9.48 -9.80
N CYS A 260 19.69 9.02 -8.84
CA CYS A 260 20.73 8.01 -9.01
C CYS A 260 20.22 6.65 -8.51
N ILE A 261 20.28 5.64 -9.37
CA ILE A 261 19.91 4.25 -9.09
C ILE A 261 21.13 3.33 -8.89
N HIS A 262 22.33 3.90 -8.82
CA HIS A 262 23.56 3.14 -8.64
C HIS A 262 23.56 2.34 -7.33
N ASN A 263 23.99 1.08 -7.39
CA ASN A 263 24.07 0.22 -6.22
C ASN A 263 25.42 0.42 -5.49
N PHE A 264 25.43 1.41 -4.59
CA PHE A 264 26.61 1.72 -3.77
C PHE A 264 27.01 0.59 -2.80
N SER A 265 26.14 -0.37 -2.53
CA SER A 265 26.48 -1.54 -1.71
C SER A 265 27.36 -2.55 -2.45
N GLN A 266 27.36 -2.52 -3.79
CA GLN A 266 28.19 -3.41 -4.60
C GLN A 266 29.52 -2.76 -4.98
N THR A 267 29.47 -1.50 -5.43
CA THR A 267 30.66 -0.78 -5.89
C THR A 267 30.55 0.72 -5.61
N PRO A 268 31.66 1.43 -5.37
CA PRO A 268 31.66 2.89 -5.38
C PRO A 268 31.39 3.43 -6.79
N CYS A 269 30.82 4.64 -6.88
CA CYS A 269 30.52 5.26 -8.17
C CYS A 269 31.76 5.92 -8.79
N GLU A 270 32.13 5.47 -9.98
CA GLU A 270 33.27 6.00 -10.77
C GLU A 270 33.07 7.45 -11.22
N ARG A 271 31.83 7.94 -11.26
CA ARG A 271 31.47 9.27 -11.80
C ARG A 271 31.30 10.36 -10.75
N HIS A 272 31.37 10.04 -9.46
CA HIS A 272 31.28 10.95 -8.30
C HIS A 272 30.75 12.37 -8.60
N LEU A 273 29.43 12.57 -8.43
CA LEU A 273 28.70 13.84 -8.67
C LEU A 273 28.62 14.33 -10.14
N GLN A 274 29.04 13.52 -11.11
CA GLN A 274 28.87 13.79 -12.55
C GLN A 274 27.67 13.03 -13.15
N CYS A 275 26.58 12.89 -12.39
CA CYS A 275 25.41 12.10 -12.80
C CYS A 275 24.77 12.61 -14.10
N SER A 276 24.69 13.94 -14.28
CA SER A 276 24.14 14.56 -15.48
C SER A 276 25.04 14.44 -16.72
N ALA A 277 26.29 13.97 -16.59
CA ALA A 277 27.18 13.75 -17.72
C ALA A 277 26.95 12.36 -18.35
N ASP A 278 25.76 12.13 -18.90
CA ASP A 278 25.39 10.92 -19.65
C ASP A 278 25.60 9.60 -18.87
N CYS A 279 25.17 9.58 -17.59
CA CYS A 279 25.30 8.42 -16.72
C CYS A 279 24.21 7.37 -16.96
N LYS A 280 24.61 6.09 -17.07
CA LYS A 280 23.71 4.95 -17.24
C LYS A 280 22.77 4.72 -16.05
N ASP A 281 23.20 5.15 -14.86
CA ASP A 281 22.49 4.96 -13.58
C ASP A 281 21.78 6.26 -13.15
N TYR A 282 21.68 7.26 -14.03
CA TYR A 282 20.98 8.51 -13.78
C TYR A 282 19.67 8.56 -14.55
N VAL A 283 18.60 8.86 -13.84
CA VAL A 283 17.24 8.97 -14.37
C VAL A 283 16.58 10.22 -13.80
N TRP A 284 15.50 10.70 -14.41
CA TRP A 284 14.74 11.85 -13.92
C TRP A 284 13.25 11.69 -14.15
N ALA A 285 12.44 12.24 -13.25
CA ALA A 285 11.00 12.34 -13.47
C ALA A 285 10.72 13.43 -14.51
N LYS A 286 9.82 13.15 -15.45
CA LYS A 286 9.29 14.14 -16.39
C LYS A 286 8.27 15.02 -15.68
N ASP A 287 8.12 16.26 -16.12
CA ASP A 287 7.23 17.26 -15.53
C ASP A 287 7.45 17.52 -14.02
N ASP A 288 8.66 17.31 -13.52
CA ASP A 288 9.04 17.61 -12.14
C ASP A 288 9.39 19.09 -11.96
N LYS A 289 8.38 19.89 -11.60
CA LYS A 289 8.55 21.31 -11.28
C LYS A 289 9.39 21.57 -10.03
N GLY A 290 9.49 20.61 -9.11
CA GLY A 290 10.24 20.77 -7.87
C GLY A 290 11.75 20.84 -8.06
N ARG A 291 12.27 20.27 -9.15
CA ARG A 291 13.71 20.27 -9.50
C ARG A 291 14.08 21.28 -10.59
N LEU A 292 13.09 22.00 -11.14
CA LEU A 292 13.28 22.84 -12.33
C LEU A 292 14.31 23.95 -12.12
N ASP A 293 14.28 24.64 -10.98
CA ASP A 293 15.20 25.74 -10.70
C ASP A 293 16.65 25.26 -10.57
N GLU A 294 16.85 24.10 -9.93
CA GLU A 294 18.17 23.47 -9.84
C GLU A 294 18.67 23.02 -11.22
N GLN A 295 17.79 22.48 -12.07
CA GLN A 295 18.14 22.09 -13.43
C GLN A 295 18.56 23.30 -14.27
N LYS A 296 17.82 24.41 -14.21
CA LYS A 296 18.18 25.68 -14.86
C LYS A 296 19.52 26.20 -14.37
N ARG A 297 19.73 26.20 -13.05
CA ARG A 297 21.01 26.62 -12.44
C ARG A 297 22.19 25.79 -12.94
N GLN A 298 22.08 24.47 -12.88
CA GLN A 298 23.14 23.58 -13.35
C GLN A 298 23.38 23.72 -14.85
N TYR A 299 22.34 23.91 -15.65
CA TYR A 299 22.46 24.15 -17.09
C TYR A 299 23.25 25.43 -17.36
N ALA A 300 22.87 26.55 -16.72
CA ALA A 300 23.50 27.83 -16.93
C ALA A 300 24.98 27.84 -16.52
N LEU A 301 25.31 27.26 -15.35
CA LEU A 301 26.69 27.10 -14.90
C LEU A 301 27.52 26.22 -15.85
N THR A 302 26.92 25.14 -16.37
CA THR A 302 27.58 24.25 -17.33
C THR A 302 27.81 24.94 -18.68
N ALA A 303 26.85 25.74 -19.15
CA ALA A 303 26.96 26.51 -20.39
C ALA A 303 28.08 27.55 -20.30
N LEU A 304 28.17 28.26 -19.18
CA LEU A 304 29.28 29.18 -18.90
C LEU A 304 30.63 28.46 -18.86
N ALA A 305 30.70 27.30 -18.18
CA ALA A 305 31.91 26.49 -18.12
C ALA A 305 32.37 26.01 -19.51
N ARG A 306 31.42 25.60 -20.36
CA ARG A 306 31.68 25.23 -21.76
C ARG A 306 32.23 26.40 -22.56
N LYS A 307 31.60 27.58 -22.50
CA LYS A 307 32.05 28.80 -23.21
C LYS A 307 33.48 29.19 -22.82
N LYS A 308 33.81 29.10 -21.53
CA LYS A 308 35.18 29.33 -21.04
C LYS A 308 36.18 28.29 -21.56
N ALA A 309 35.78 27.02 -21.62
CA ALA A 309 36.62 25.95 -22.16
C ALA A 309 36.88 26.13 -23.67
N GLU A 310 35.89 26.63 -24.42
CA GLU A 310 36.00 26.95 -25.85
C GLU A 310 37.02 28.08 -26.09
N GLN A 311 36.90 29.19 -25.37
CA GLN A 311 37.87 30.30 -25.42
C GLN A 311 39.30 29.84 -25.10
N GLN A 312 39.46 28.90 -24.16
CA GLN A 312 40.77 28.37 -23.79
C GLN A 312 41.34 27.40 -24.84
N LEU A 313 40.51 26.78 -25.66
CA LEU A 313 40.94 25.92 -26.77
C LEU A 313 41.66 26.73 -27.85
N ASP A 314 41.23 27.96 -28.09
CA ASP A 314 41.85 28.90 -29.05
C ASP A 314 43.16 29.52 -28.53
N SER A 315 43.56 29.19 -27.30
CA SER A 315 44.78 29.69 -26.67
C SER A 315 46.03 28.84 -26.99
N THR A 316 47.21 29.37 -26.69
CA THR A 316 48.52 28.71 -26.87
C THR A 316 48.76 27.45 -26.02
N LYS A 317 47.83 27.06 -25.13
CA LYS A 317 47.92 25.83 -24.29
C LYS A 317 46.60 25.02 -24.27
N PRO A 318 46.24 24.34 -25.38
CA PRO A 318 44.94 23.68 -25.54
C PRO A 318 44.83 22.28 -24.91
N LYS A 319 45.91 21.73 -24.31
CA LYS A 319 46.06 20.29 -24.02
C LYS A 319 45.06 19.66 -23.02
N LYS A 320 44.02 20.38 -22.56
CA LYS A 320 42.93 19.82 -21.75
C LYS A 320 41.53 20.35 -22.13
N SER A 321 41.40 21.39 -22.94
CA SER A 321 40.10 22.03 -23.20
C SER A 321 39.12 21.15 -23.99
N ALA A 322 39.62 20.26 -24.86
CA ALA A 322 38.77 19.34 -25.63
C ALA A 322 37.99 18.34 -24.75
N ASP A 323 38.63 17.74 -23.74
CA ASP A 323 37.96 16.81 -22.81
C ASP A 323 36.90 17.53 -21.96
N TRP A 324 37.18 18.77 -21.56
CA TRP A 324 36.23 19.62 -20.84
C TRP A 324 35.03 20.00 -21.71
N LEU A 325 35.23 20.30 -22.99
CA LEU A 325 34.12 20.55 -23.92
C LEU A 325 33.23 19.31 -24.04
N ALA A 326 33.83 18.15 -24.34
CA ALA A 326 33.09 16.89 -24.47
C ALA A 326 32.31 16.52 -23.19
N HIS A 327 32.88 16.80 -22.01
CA HIS A 327 32.21 16.57 -20.73
C HIS A 327 31.03 17.52 -20.51
N ASN A 328 31.20 18.81 -20.77
CA ASN A 328 30.12 19.79 -20.64
C ASN A 328 29.01 19.56 -21.68
N ASP A 329 29.35 19.15 -22.90
CA ASP A 329 28.37 18.80 -23.93
C ASP A 329 27.45 17.65 -23.50
N LYS A 330 28.02 16.62 -22.84
CA LYS A 330 27.21 15.52 -22.26
C LYS A 330 26.25 16.01 -21.19
N LYS A 331 26.70 16.92 -20.32
CA LYS A 331 25.87 17.52 -19.28
C LYS A 331 24.75 18.36 -19.86
N LEU A 332 25.09 19.28 -20.77
CA LEU A 332 24.11 20.16 -21.43
C LEU A 332 23.07 19.35 -22.19
N LYS A 333 23.48 18.30 -22.89
CA LYS A 333 22.54 17.40 -23.58
C LYS A 333 21.52 16.78 -22.62
N THR A 334 21.99 16.26 -21.48
CA THR A 334 21.11 15.62 -20.49
C THR A 334 20.20 16.65 -19.82
N LEU A 335 20.73 17.80 -19.40
CA LEU A 335 19.97 18.86 -18.76
C LEU A 335 18.97 19.51 -19.73
N ALA A 336 19.31 19.66 -21.02
CA ALA A 336 18.38 20.12 -22.05
C ALA A 336 17.19 19.18 -22.20
N ALA A 337 17.42 17.86 -22.18
CA ALA A 337 16.34 16.87 -22.21
C ALA A 337 15.42 17.00 -20.99
N GLN A 338 15.99 17.24 -19.80
CA GLN A 338 15.20 17.48 -18.58
C GLN A 338 14.37 18.75 -18.65
N LEU A 339 14.95 19.85 -19.17
CA LEU A 339 14.23 21.11 -19.35
C LEU A 339 13.09 20.94 -20.36
N ALA A 340 13.32 20.24 -21.47
CA ALA A 340 12.30 19.92 -22.47
C ALA A 340 11.17 19.05 -21.89
N ASP A 341 11.50 17.99 -21.15
CA ASP A 341 10.53 17.15 -20.42
C ASP A 341 9.73 17.93 -19.36
N ASN A 342 10.20 19.12 -18.98
CA ASN A 342 9.55 20.07 -18.08
C ASN A 342 8.83 21.21 -18.81
N GLY A 343 8.74 21.18 -20.14
CA GLY A 343 8.07 22.20 -20.95
C GLY A 343 8.89 23.50 -21.13
N VAL A 344 10.19 23.48 -20.87
CA VAL A 344 11.09 24.61 -21.13
C VAL A 344 11.79 24.38 -22.46
N GLU A 345 11.22 24.94 -23.53
CA GLU A 345 11.76 24.80 -24.89
C GLU A 345 12.89 25.80 -25.19
N HIS A 346 12.82 27.00 -24.62
CA HIS A 346 13.80 28.06 -24.83
C HIS A 346 14.30 28.56 -23.47
N PHE A 347 15.56 28.25 -23.14
CA PHE A 347 16.22 28.70 -21.93
C PHE A 347 17.49 29.47 -22.28
N ASP A 348 17.54 30.74 -21.89
CA ASP A 348 18.73 31.58 -22.03
C ASP A 348 19.57 31.51 -20.73
N PRO A 349 20.73 30.83 -20.76
CA PRO A 349 21.57 30.71 -19.58
C PRO A 349 22.25 32.03 -19.17
N GLU A 350 22.51 32.95 -20.11
CA GLU A 350 23.16 34.23 -19.80
C GLU A 350 22.18 35.18 -19.10
N GLN A 351 20.94 35.23 -19.60
CA GLN A 351 19.87 35.98 -18.95
C GLN A 351 19.61 35.45 -17.53
N TYR A 352 19.50 34.13 -17.36
CA TYR A 352 19.29 33.53 -16.04
C TYR A 352 20.40 33.89 -15.04
N LEU A 353 21.67 33.83 -15.46
CA LEU A 353 22.79 34.19 -14.57
C LEU A 353 22.75 35.67 -14.19
N HIS A 354 22.43 36.56 -15.13
CA HIS A 354 22.29 38.00 -14.85
C HIS A 354 21.14 38.28 -13.88
N GLU A 355 20.00 37.61 -14.02
CA GLU A 355 18.86 37.73 -13.10
C GLU A 355 19.21 37.24 -11.68
N VAL A 356 19.99 36.16 -11.55
CA VAL A 356 20.42 35.63 -10.25
C VAL A 356 21.51 36.48 -9.58
N GLU A 357 22.37 37.14 -10.35
CA GLU A 357 23.42 38.03 -9.80
C GLU A 357 22.88 39.41 -9.38
N HIS A 358 21.76 39.85 -9.95
CA HIS A 358 21.23 41.22 -9.77
C HIS A 358 19.81 41.30 -9.19
N GLY A 359 19.12 40.18 -8.99
CA GLY A 359 17.83 40.07 -8.30
C GLY A 359 17.99 39.52 -6.90
#